data_AF-A0AAU2HS67-F1
#
_entry.id   AF-A0AAU2HS67-F1
#
_cell.length_a   1.000
_cell.length_b   1.000
_cell.length_c   1.000
_cell.angle_alpha   90.00
_cell.angle_beta   90.00
_cell.angle_gamma   90.00
#
_symmetry.space_group_name_H-M   'P 1'
#
loop_
_entity.id
_entity.type
_entity.pdbx_description
1 polymer ?
#
loop_
_entity_poly.entity_id
_entity_poly.type
_entity_poly.pdbx_seq_one_letter_code
_entity_poly.pdbx_strand_id
1 'polypeptide(L)'
;MSERQEVVERNLWAAPALFVFVAWVLFKMDDSPSMGRTAWIVYAAGWIPVVGMLGRTAVQRRNPGIGAVFGVGILLIMGAVFWANHG
;
A
#
# COMPACT_ATOMS: atom_id res chain seq x y z
N MET A 1 5.05 19.61 -14.82
CA MET A 1 5.67 18.30 -14.54
C MET A 1 6.07 17.70 -15.88
N SER A 2 7.15 16.93 -15.96
CA SER A 2 7.39 16.17 -17.19
C SER A 2 6.44 14.98 -17.25
N GLU A 3 6.09 14.52 -18.46
CA GLU A 3 5.25 13.34 -18.69
C GLU A 3 5.77 12.09 -17.92
N ARG A 4 7.09 11.94 -17.83
CA ARG A 4 7.73 10.88 -17.04
C ARG A 4 7.39 10.97 -15.55
N GLN A 5 7.32 12.17 -14.98
CA GLN A 5 7.01 12.33 -13.55
C GLN A 5 5.56 11.94 -13.25
N GLU A 6 4.62 12.26 -14.15
CA GLU A 6 3.21 11.90 -14.00
C GLU A 6 3.01 10.38 -14.06
N VAL A 7 3.70 9.69 -14.98
CA VAL A 7 3.68 8.22 -15.06
C VAL A 7 4.23 7.58 -13.79
N VAL A 8 5.35 8.08 -13.28
CA VAL A 8 5.96 7.57 -12.03
C VAL A 8 5.01 7.79 -10.86
N GLU A 9 4.42 8.97 -10.73
CA GLU A 9 3.50 9.28 -9.64
C GLU A 9 2.25 8.38 -9.68
N ARG A 10 1.67 8.17 -10.86
CA ARG A 10 0.53 7.26 -11.03
C ARG A 10 0.88 5.82 -10.62
N ASN A 11 2.05 5.33 -11.03
CA ASN A 11 2.50 3.99 -10.69
C ASN A 11 2.79 3.85 -9.18
N LEU A 12 3.33 4.89 -8.54
CA LEU A 12 3.56 4.89 -7.10
C LEU A 12 2.24 4.84 -6.31
N TRP A 13 1.19 5.51 -6.76
CA TRP A 13 -0.16 5.38 -6.16
C TRP A 13 -0.78 4.00 -6.34
N ALA A 14 -0.40 3.26 -7.38
CA ALA A 14 -0.84 1.88 -7.58
C ALA A 14 0.01 0.84 -6.83
N ALA A 15 1.26 1.17 -6.47
CA ALA A 15 2.20 0.26 -5.82
C ALA A 15 1.65 -0.45 -4.56
N PRO A 16 0.87 0.21 -3.66
CA PRO A 16 0.29 -0.46 -2.49
C PRO A 16 -0.55 -1.69 -2.82
N ALA A 17 -1.23 -1.69 -3.98
CA ALA A 17 -2.02 -2.83 -4.41
C ALA A 17 -1.16 -4.09 -4.63
N LEU A 18 0.07 -3.94 -5.09
CA LEU A 18 1.01 -5.05 -5.25
C LEU A 18 1.43 -5.62 -3.89
N PHE A 19 1.73 -4.76 -2.91
CA PHE A 19 2.06 -5.20 -1.56
C PHE A 19 0.89 -5.91 -0.88
N VAL A 20 -0.33 -5.38 -1.04
CA VAL A 20 -1.57 -6.02 -0.59
C VAL A 20 -1.75 -7.39 -1.24
N PHE A 21 -1.54 -7.50 -2.55
CA PHE A 21 -1.68 -8.76 -3.26
C PHE A 21 -0.67 -9.80 -2.76
N VAL A 22 0.60 -9.44 -2.61
CA VAL A 22 1.63 -10.34 -2.10
C VAL A 22 1.32 -10.75 -0.65
N ALA A 23 0.91 -9.82 0.21
CA ALA A 23 0.52 -10.13 1.58
C ALA A 23 -0.67 -11.11 1.62
N TRP A 24 -1.68 -10.91 0.76
CA TRP A 24 -2.83 -11.82 0.64
C TRP A 24 -2.39 -13.23 0.21
N VAL A 25 -1.49 -13.35 -0.76
CA VAL A 25 -0.94 -14.65 -1.17
C VAL A 25 -0.23 -15.31 0.01
N LEU A 26 0.62 -14.58 0.74
CA LEU A 26 1.33 -15.12 1.90
C LEU A 26 0.37 -15.62 2.99
N PHE A 27 -0.69 -14.86 3.29
CA PHE A 27 -1.75 -15.29 4.21
C PHE A 27 -2.54 -16.51 3.74
N LYS A 28 -2.52 -16.84 2.43
CA LYS A 28 -3.21 -18.00 1.86
C LYS A 28 -2.34 -19.24 1.68
N MET A 29 -1.02 -19.08 1.66
CA MET A 29 -0.11 -20.20 1.38
C MET A 29 0.06 -21.15 2.57
N ASP A 30 0.12 -20.60 3.78
CA ASP A 30 0.46 -21.38 4.99
C ASP A 30 -0.02 -20.64 6.26
N ASP A 31 -0.56 -21.39 7.21
CA ASP A 31 -1.04 -20.88 8.51
C ASP A 31 0.08 -20.82 9.56
N SER A 32 1.34 -21.06 9.17
CA SER A 32 2.46 -20.95 10.10
C SER A 32 2.63 -19.52 10.67
N PRO A 33 2.98 -19.39 11.96
CA PRO A 33 3.23 -18.07 12.57
C PRO A 33 4.30 -17.25 11.84
N SER A 34 5.29 -17.91 11.24
CA SER A 34 6.33 -17.28 10.43
C SER A 34 5.79 -16.68 9.12
N MET A 35 4.85 -17.37 8.46
CA MET A 35 4.24 -16.88 7.23
C MET A 35 3.34 -15.68 7.53
N GLY A 36 2.51 -15.76 8.58
CA GLY A 36 1.69 -14.64 9.04
C GLY A 36 2.52 -13.40 9.37
N ARG A 37 3.65 -13.57 10.09
CA ARG A 37 4.59 -12.45 10.36
C ARG A 37 5.13 -11.83 9.07
N THR A 38 5.51 -12.66 8.10
CA THR A 38 6.04 -12.19 6.81
C THR A 38 4.97 -11.43 6.03
N ALA A 39 3.73 -11.95 5.99
CA ALA A 39 2.60 -11.29 5.34
C ALA A 39 2.32 -9.91 5.94
N TRP A 40 2.36 -9.78 7.28
CA TRP A 40 2.21 -8.49 7.96
C TRP A 40 3.34 -7.51 7.66
N ILE A 41 4.60 -7.98 7.57
CA ILE A 41 5.74 -7.14 7.18
C ILE A 41 5.57 -6.62 5.75
N VAL A 42 5.17 -7.49 4.82
CA VAL A 42 4.92 -7.10 3.42
C VAL A 42 3.77 -6.10 3.32
N TYR A 43 2.67 -6.34 4.04
CA TYR A 43 1.56 -5.40 4.11
C TYR A 43 2.00 -4.03 4.67
N ALA A 44 2.78 -4.03 5.76
CA ALA A 44 3.32 -2.80 6.35
C ALA A 44 4.23 -2.04 5.36
N ALA A 45 5.04 -2.75 4.57
CA ALA A 45 5.88 -2.13 3.54
C ALA A 45 5.06 -1.40 2.45
N GLY A 46 3.82 -1.83 2.20
CA GLY A 46 2.89 -1.16 1.29
C GLY A 46 2.54 0.28 1.68
N TRP A 47 2.71 0.66 2.95
CA TRP A 47 2.51 2.03 3.43
C TRP A 47 3.62 2.99 3.02
N ILE A 48 4.84 2.50 2.75
CA ILE A 48 6.01 3.33 2.40
C ILE A 48 5.72 4.25 1.20
N PRO A 49 5.25 3.76 0.04
CA PRO A 49 4.95 4.63 -1.10
C PRO A 49 3.84 5.65 -0.79
N VAL A 50 2.80 5.26 -0.06
CA VAL A 50 1.68 6.15 0.31
C VAL A 50 2.15 7.28 1.21
N VAL A 51 2.85 6.96 2.29
CA VAL A 51 3.37 7.96 3.23
C VAL A 51 4.38 8.87 2.54
N GLY A 52 5.27 8.29 1.71
CA GLY A 52 6.25 9.06 0.94
C GLY A 52 5.60 10.07 -0.01
N MET A 53 4.55 9.68 -0.73
CA MET A 53 3.83 10.59 -1.62
C MET A 53 2.96 11.59 -0.87
N LEU A 54 2.27 11.20 0.19
CA LEU A 54 1.53 12.14 1.04
C LEU A 54 2.45 13.19 1.63
N GLY A 55 3.61 12.79 2.15
CA GLY A 55 4.64 13.70 2.65
C GLY A 55 5.14 14.65 1.55
N ARG A 56 5.46 14.12 0.37
CA ARG A 56 5.86 14.94 -0.79
C ARG A 56 4.78 15.95 -1.19
N THR A 57 3.53 15.50 -1.25
CA THR A 57 2.38 16.34 -1.61
C THR A 57 2.12 17.42 -0.57
N ALA A 58 2.27 17.11 0.72
CA ALA A 58 2.17 18.07 1.82
C ALA A 58 3.26 19.14 1.74
N VAL A 59 4.53 18.74 1.50
CA VAL A 59 5.66 19.67 1.31
C VAL A 59 5.44 20.57 0.09
N GLN A 60 4.90 20.02 -0.99
CA GLN A 60 4.61 20.77 -2.22
C GLN A 60 3.29 21.57 -2.16
N ARG A 61 2.52 21.45 -1.06
CA ARG A 61 1.17 22.04 -0.91
C ARG A 61 0.24 21.74 -2.08
N ARG A 62 0.32 20.53 -2.62
CA ARG A 62 -0.53 20.07 -3.73
C ARG A 62 -1.71 19.25 -3.22
N ASN A 63 -2.73 19.10 -4.06
CA ASN A 63 -3.81 18.17 -3.78
C ASN A 63 -3.39 16.75 -4.18
N PRO A 64 -3.40 15.77 -3.26
CA PRO A 64 -2.99 14.38 -3.56
C PRO A 64 -3.94 13.62 -4.48
N GLY A 65 -5.15 14.15 -4.73
CA GLY A 65 -6.08 13.63 -5.73
C GLY A 65 -6.55 12.20 -5.48
N ILE A 66 -7.07 11.56 -6.54
CA ILE A 66 -7.66 10.22 -6.47
C ILE A 66 -6.64 9.12 -6.14
N GLY A 67 -5.35 9.35 -6.46
CA GLY A 67 -4.27 8.41 -6.16
C GLY A 67 -4.13 8.14 -4.66
N ALA A 68 -4.23 9.17 -3.83
CA ALA A 68 -4.20 9.00 -2.37
C ALA A 68 -5.43 8.30 -1.84
N VAL A 69 -6.62 8.61 -2.36
CA VAL A 69 -7.85 7.92 -1.97
C VAL A 69 -7.71 6.42 -2.25
N PHE A 70 -7.20 6.06 -3.43
CA PHE A 70 -6.95 4.67 -3.79
C PHE A 70 -5.89 4.02 -2.88
N GLY A 71 -4.70 4.62 -2.78
CA GLY A 71 -3.57 4.04 -2.05
C GLY A 71 -3.83 3.89 -0.55
N VAL A 72 -4.43 4.90 0.09
CA VAL A 72 -4.83 4.83 1.50
C VAL A 72 -6.02 3.89 1.66
N GLY A 73 -7.03 4.00 0.79
CA GLY A 73 -8.26 3.22 0.88
C GLY A 73 -8.01 1.72 0.78
N ILE A 74 -7.22 1.28 -0.22
CA ILE A 74 -6.93 -0.15 -0.38
C ILE A 74 -6.16 -0.71 0.80
N LEU A 75 -5.18 0.02 1.35
CA LEU A 75 -4.44 -0.41 2.53
C LEU A 75 -5.36 -0.50 3.75
N LEU A 76 -6.16 0.53 4.04
CA LEU A 76 -7.07 0.51 5.19
C LEU A 76 -8.10 -0.62 5.11
N ILE A 77 -8.76 -0.78 3.96
CA ILE A 77 -9.78 -1.82 3.75
C ILE A 77 -9.13 -3.20 3.90
N MET A 78 -8.01 -3.44 3.21
CA MET A 78 -7.38 -4.75 3.23
C MET A 78 -6.68 -5.05 4.55
N GLY A 79 -6.15 -4.04 5.24
CA GLY A 79 -5.65 -4.17 6.60
C GLY A 79 -6.73 -4.61 7.58
N ALA A 80 -7.93 -4.04 7.48
CA ALA A 80 -9.08 -4.47 8.28
C ALA A 80 -9.49 -5.92 7.95
N VAL A 81 -9.49 -6.28 6.67
CA VAL A 81 -9.77 -7.66 6.23
C VAL A 81 -8.70 -8.63 6.76
N PHE A 82 -7.42 -8.32 6.64
CA PHE A 82 -6.35 -9.17 7.14
C PHE A 82 -6.38 -9.31 8.66
N TRP A 83 -6.63 -8.21 9.36
CA TRP A 83 -6.76 -8.22 10.82
C TRP A 83 -7.93 -9.11 11.28
N ALA A 84 -9.08 -9.02 10.62
CA ALA A 84 -10.24 -9.83 10.98
C ALA A 84 -10.04 -11.35 10.77
N ASN A 85 -9.13 -11.76 9.88
CA ASN A 85 -8.89 -13.16 9.53
C ASN A 85 -7.60 -13.75 10.12
N HIS A 86 -6.62 -12.91 10.44
CA HIS A 86 -5.25 -13.32 10.79
C HIS A 86 -4.65 -12.50 11.95
N GLY A 87 -5.44 -11.69 12.63
CA GLY A 87 -5.07 -10.88 13.81
C GLY A 87 -5.44 -11.53 15.13
#